data_AF-A0A7I7QT00-F1
#
_entry.id   AF-A0A7I7QT00-F1
#
_cell.length_a   1.000
_cell.length_b   1.000
_cell.length_c   1.000
_cell.angle_alpha   90.00
_cell.angle_beta   90.00
_cell.angle_gamma   90.00
#
_symmetry.space_group_name_H-M   'P 1'
#
loop_
_entity.id
_entity.type
_entity.pdbx_description
1 polymer ?
#
loop_
_entity_poly.entity_id
_entity_poly.type
_entity_poly.pdbx_seq_one_letter_code
_entity_poly.pdbx_strand_id
1 'polypeptide(L)'
;MAVHPSRALTRIGTAAVATGIGHDLLGAWLYRRQLAGIARDGLVDAVENADLPAAERHRREVALWFLTSGAAIGTVGAALRGARATDGAVVPIGAGLTAMGVIGAAVLPRSGFWLLIGQGAAALSVARRARR
;
A
#
# COMPACT_ATOMS: atom_id res chain seq x y z
N MET A 1 18.69 19.24 -19.60
CA MET A 1 18.71 19.67 -18.19
C MET A 1 18.06 18.56 -17.37
N ALA A 2 18.86 17.71 -16.70
CA ALA A 2 18.33 16.61 -15.90
C ALA A 2 17.57 17.18 -14.70
N VAL A 3 16.29 16.84 -14.57
CA VAL A 3 15.47 17.44 -13.52
C VAL A 3 15.41 16.51 -12.32
N HIS A 4 15.95 16.99 -11.20
CA HIS A 4 16.09 16.18 -10.00
C HIS A 4 14.77 16.11 -9.21
N PRO A 5 14.37 14.90 -8.75
CA PRO A 5 13.22 14.74 -7.88
C PRO A 5 13.44 15.44 -6.54
N SER A 6 12.35 15.86 -5.88
CA SER A 6 12.47 16.53 -4.58
C SER A 6 12.98 15.54 -3.53
N ARG A 7 14.05 15.90 -2.81
CA ARG A 7 14.64 15.02 -1.77
C ARG A 7 13.61 14.58 -0.72
N ALA A 8 12.63 15.44 -0.42
CA ALA A 8 11.54 15.13 0.51
C ALA A 8 10.60 14.05 -0.05
N LEU A 9 10.11 14.18 -1.29
CA LEU A 9 9.27 13.14 -1.90
C LEU A 9 10.03 11.84 -2.13
N THR A 10 11.32 11.89 -2.46
CA THR A 10 12.16 10.69 -2.53
C THR A 10 12.19 9.94 -1.20
N ARG A 11 12.33 10.64 -0.07
CA ARG A 11 12.28 10.01 1.26
C ARG A 11 10.90 9.45 1.59
N ILE A 12 9.84 10.23 1.34
CA ILE A 12 8.45 9.80 1.58
C ILE A 12 8.12 8.56 0.74
N GLY A 13 8.43 8.60 -0.56
CA GLY A 13 8.21 7.49 -1.47
C GLY A 13 9.03 6.25 -1.10
N THR A 14 10.27 6.43 -0.61
CA THR A 14 11.09 5.31 -0.10
C THR A 14 10.47 4.69 1.15
N ALA A 15 9.97 5.52 2.07
CA ALA A 15 9.27 5.04 3.25
C ALA A 15 7.98 4.29 2.88
N ALA A 16 7.19 4.79 1.93
CA ALA A 16 6.00 4.10 1.43
C ALA A 16 6.33 2.76 0.76
N VAL A 17 7.41 2.70 -0.04
CA VAL A 17 7.90 1.43 -0.61
C VAL A 17 8.29 0.44 0.49
N ALA A 18 9.05 0.89 1.50
CA ALA A 18 9.42 0.05 2.63
C ALA A 18 8.18 -0.42 3.42
N THR A 19 7.16 0.43 3.58
CA THR A 19 5.88 0.05 4.19
C THR A 19 5.17 -1.03 3.38
N GLY A 20 5.08 -0.87 2.06
CA GLY A 20 4.47 -1.88 1.18
C GLY A 20 5.18 -3.23 1.26
N ILE A 21 6.52 -3.23 1.15
CA ILE A 21 7.33 -4.45 1.29
C ILE A 21 7.15 -5.08 2.67
N GLY A 22 7.24 -4.29 3.74
CA GLY A 22 7.06 -4.80 5.11
C GLY A 22 5.66 -5.38 5.34
N HIS A 23 4.63 -4.73 4.78
CA HIS A 23 3.26 -5.21 4.80
C HIS A 23 3.15 -6.57 4.10
N ASP A 24 3.67 -6.69 2.88
CA ASP A 24 3.57 -7.93 2.11
C ASP A 24 4.39 -9.07 2.72
N LEU A 25 5.57 -8.79 3.29
CA LEU A 25 6.35 -9.78 4.01
C LEU A 25 5.61 -10.29 5.25
N LEU A 26 4.97 -9.39 6.01
CA LEU A 26 4.14 -9.76 7.15
C LEU A 26 2.93 -10.58 6.69
N GLY A 27 2.25 -10.17 5.62
CA GLY A 27 1.13 -10.89 5.01
C GLY A 27 1.53 -12.29 4.53
N ALA A 28 2.68 -12.40 3.87
CA ALA A 28 3.22 -13.66 3.40
C ALA A 28 3.47 -14.62 4.56
N TRP A 29 3.96 -14.12 5.69
CA TRP A 29 4.15 -14.94 6.89
C TRP A 29 2.83 -15.34 7.56
N LEU A 30 1.91 -14.39 7.74
CA LEU A 30 0.60 -14.62 8.37
C LEU A 30 -0.27 -15.59 7.57
N TYR A 31 -0.29 -15.43 6.25
CA TYR A 31 -1.14 -16.19 5.32
C TYR A 31 -0.38 -17.28 4.55
N ARG A 32 0.83 -17.65 4.99
CA ARG A 32 1.69 -18.65 4.31
C ARG A 32 0.97 -19.94 3.91
N ARG A 33 0.01 -20.40 4.73
CA ARG A 33 -0.76 -21.61 4.44
C ARG A 33 -1.74 -21.40 3.29
N GLN A 34 -2.44 -20.26 3.28
CA GLN A 34 -3.35 -19.88 2.20
C GLN A 34 -2.59 -19.69 0.90
N LEU A 35 -1.44 -19.02 0.94
CA LEU A 35 -0.60 -18.79 -0.23
C LEU A 35 -0.04 -20.10 -0.81
N ALA A 36 0.42 -21.02 0.06
CA ALA A 36 0.84 -22.35 -0.37
C ALA A 36 -0.34 -23.17 -0.93
N GLY A 37 -1.56 -22.97 -0.42
CA GLY A 37 -2.78 -23.56 -0.97
C GLY A 37 -3.08 -23.03 -2.38
N ILE A 38 -3.07 -21.71 -2.55
CA ILE A 38 -3.28 -21.04 -3.84
C ILE A 38 -2.24 -21.53 -4.87
N ALA A 39 -0.97 -21.63 -4.48
CA ALA A 39 0.08 -22.13 -5.37
C ALA A 39 -0.12 -23.59 -5.78
N ARG A 40 -0.65 -24.45 -4.88
CA ARG A 40 -0.91 -25.87 -5.17
C ARG A 40 -2.12 -26.07 -6.08
N ASP A 41 -3.16 -25.27 -5.87
CA ASP A 41 -4.43 -25.41 -6.60
C ASP A 41 -4.37 -24.73 -7.98
N GLY A 42 -3.27 -24.05 -8.31
CA GLY A 42 -3.09 -23.24 -9.52
C GLY A 42 -3.53 -21.79 -9.30
N LEU A 43 -2.92 -20.82 -9.98
CA LEU A 43 -3.18 -19.39 -9.67
C LEU A 43 -4.57 -18.89 -10.10
N VAL A 44 -5.14 -19.48 -11.14
CA VAL A 44 -6.45 -19.09 -11.69
C VAL A 44 -7.54 -19.78 -10.85
N ASP A 45 -8.56 -19.01 -10.45
CA ASP A 45 -9.70 -19.45 -9.62
C ASP A 45 -9.36 -20.08 -8.25
N ALA A 46 -8.10 -20.15 -7.84
CA ALA A 46 -7.71 -20.76 -6.55
C ALA A 46 -8.27 -20.07 -5.30
N VAL A 47 -8.54 -18.76 -5.38
CA VAL A 47 -9.10 -18.00 -4.26
C VAL A 47 -10.60 -18.30 -4.11
N GLU A 48 -11.29 -18.42 -5.24
CA GLU A 48 -12.73 -18.65 -5.32
C GLU A 48 -13.12 -20.12 -5.47
N ASN A 49 -12.14 -21.03 -5.44
CA ASN A 49 -12.32 -22.47 -5.66
C ASN A 49 -13.53 -23.02 -4.88
N ALA A 50 -14.56 -23.43 -5.64
CA ALA A 50 -15.85 -23.87 -5.12
C ALA A 50 -15.75 -25.13 -4.25
N ASP A 51 -14.74 -25.97 -4.47
CA ASP A 51 -14.51 -27.22 -3.74
C ASP A 51 -13.98 -26.97 -2.32
N LEU A 52 -13.49 -25.76 -2.02
CA LEU A 52 -13.01 -25.41 -0.69
C LEU A 52 -14.18 -25.07 0.25
N PRO A 53 -14.03 -25.29 1.56
CA PRO A 53 -14.96 -24.71 2.54
C PRO A 53 -15.00 -23.17 2.44
N ALA A 54 -16.19 -22.58 2.59
CA ALA A 54 -16.37 -21.13 2.46
C ALA A 54 -15.43 -20.31 3.36
N ALA A 55 -15.16 -20.79 4.58
CA ALA A 55 -14.22 -20.15 5.49
C ALA A 55 -12.77 -20.13 4.96
N GLU A 56 -12.35 -21.15 4.22
CA GLU A 56 -11.00 -21.17 3.63
C GLU A 56 -10.91 -20.28 2.40
N ARG A 57 -11.95 -20.24 1.55
CA ARG A 57 -12.05 -19.26 0.46
C ARG A 57 -11.92 -17.83 0.98
N HIS A 58 -12.69 -17.48 2.00
CA HIS A 58 -12.63 -16.15 2.60
C HIS A 58 -11.23 -15.82 3.14
N ARG A 59 -10.53 -16.78 3.77
CA ARG A 59 -9.14 -16.56 4.21
C ARG A 59 -8.16 -16.36 3.05
N ARG A 60 -8.34 -17.05 1.93
CA ARG A 60 -7.54 -16.83 0.72
C ARG A 60 -7.81 -15.46 0.10
N GLU A 61 -9.06 -15.04 0.09
CA GLU A 61 -9.47 -13.71 -0.38
C GLU A 61 -8.84 -12.60 0.48
N VAL A 62 -8.92 -12.73 1.80
CA VAL A 62 -8.27 -11.79 2.74
C VAL A 62 -6.75 -11.76 2.51
N ALA A 63 -6.11 -12.91 2.30
CA ALA A 63 -4.67 -12.98 2.02
C ALA A 63 -4.31 -12.25 0.72
N LEU A 64 -5.09 -12.45 -0.35
CA LEU A 64 -4.89 -11.78 -1.64
C LEU A 64 -5.02 -10.26 -1.49
N TRP A 65 -6.10 -9.79 -0.86
CA TRP A 65 -6.33 -8.34 -0.68
C TRP A 65 -5.27 -7.70 0.21
N PHE A 66 -4.81 -8.41 1.23
CA PHE A 66 -3.72 -7.94 2.10
C PHE A 66 -2.44 -7.71 1.29
N LEU A 67 -1.98 -8.72 0.53
CA LEU A 67 -0.77 -8.59 -0.30
C LEU A 67 -0.93 -7.55 -1.43
N THR A 68 -2.10 -7.52 -2.07
CA THR A 68 -2.35 -6.54 -3.14
C THR A 68 -2.32 -5.11 -2.61
N SER A 69 -2.77 -4.91 -1.36
CA SER A 69 -2.73 -3.60 -0.70
C SER A 69 -1.31 -3.13 -0.45
N GLY A 70 -0.41 -4.00 0.05
CA GLY A 70 1.00 -3.63 0.24
C GLY A 70 1.72 -3.35 -1.08
N ALA A 71 1.46 -4.16 -2.11
CA ALA A 71 1.97 -3.91 -3.46
C ALA A 71 1.49 -2.56 -4.05
N ALA A 72 0.22 -2.20 -3.84
CA ALA A 72 -0.34 -0.92 -4.25
C ALA A 72 0.32 0.25 -3.52
N ILE A 73 0.50 0.15 -2.19
CA ILE A 73 1.23 1.16 -1.38
C ILE A 73 2.67 1.31 -1.91
N GLY A 74 3.34 0.20 -2.19
CA GLY A 74 4.70 0.20 -2.73
C GLY A 74 4.78 0.88 -4.11
N THR A 75 3.82 0.61 -5.00
CA THR A 75 3.73 1.22 -6.33
C THR A 75 3.52 2.73 -6.23
N VAL A 76 2.61 3.18 -5.36
CA VAL A 76 2.39 4.60 -5.08
C VAL A 76 3.65 5.26 -4.51
N GLY A 77 4.34 4.59 -3.59
CA GLY A 77 5.61 5.06 -3.05
C GLY A 77 6.69 5.20 -4.13
N ALA A 78 6.79 4.23 -5.05
CA ALA A 78 7.71 4.29 -6.17
C ALA A 78 7.42 5.48 -7.09
N ALA A 79 6.15 5.76 -7.37
CA ALA A 79 5.74 6.95 -8.13
C ALA A 79 6.15 8.25 -7.42
N LEU A 80 5.93 8.35 -6.10
CA LEU A 80 6.35 9.52 -5.31
C LEU A 80 7.86 9.72 -5.31
N ARG A 81 8.68 8.65 -5.37
CA ARG A 81 10.15 8.79 -5.38
C ARG A 81 10.68 9.57 -6.57
N GLY A 82 10.06 9.39 -7.73
CA GLY A 82 10.42 10.05 -8.98
C GLY A 82 9.72 11.38 -9.23
N ALA A 83 8.72 11.73 -8.40
CA ALA A 83 7.88 12.91 -8.61
C ALA A 83 8.56 14.22 -8.19
N ARG A 84 8.16 15.31 -8.83
CA ARG A 84 8.40 16.68 -8.35
C ARG A 84 7.26 17.12 -7.46
N ALA A 85 7.54 18.01 -6.52
CA ALA A 85 6.53 18.52 -5.60
C ALA A 85 5.40 19.31 -6.29
N THR A 86 5.67 19.86 -7.47
CA THR A 86 4.70 20.57 -8.31
C THR A 86 3.84 19.64 -9.17
N ASP A 87 4.15 18.34 -9.21
CA ASP A 87 3.40 17.41 -10.06
C ASP A 87 1.96 17.29 -9.54
N GLY A 88 1.01 17.42 -10.46
CA GLY A 88 -0.42 17.45 -10.13
C GLY A 88 -0.90 16.20 -9.38
N ALA A 89 -0.20 15.06 -9.54
CA ALA A 89 -0.52 13.79 -8.90
C ALA A 89 -0.13 13.71 -7.41
N VAL A 90 0.79 14.54 -6.92
CA VAL A 90 1.26 14.45 -5.51
C VAL A 90 0.15 14.75 -4.53
N VAL A 91 -0.68 15.76 -4.83
CA VAL A 91 -1.82 16.14 -3.97
C VAL A 91 -2.88 15.03 -3.87
N PRO A 92 -3.45 14.49 -4.97
CA PRO A 92 -4.44 13.44 -4.88
C PRO A 92 -3.88 12.15 -4.26
N ILE A 93 -2.62 11.79 -4.52
CA ILE A 93 -1.96 10.64 -3.86
C ILE A 93 -1.87 10.87 -2.35
N GLY A 94 -1.36 12.04 -1.92
CA GLY A 94 -1.23 12.36 -0.51
C GLY A 94 -2.59 12.40 0.22
N ALA A 95 -3.61 12.97 -0.42
CA ALA A 95 -4.97 13.00 0.11
C ALA A 95 -5.57 11.60 0.21
N GLY A 96 -5.42 10.77 -0.84
CA GLY A 96 -5.90 9.40 -0.87
C GLY A 96 -5.28 8.52 0.22
N LEU A 97 -3.96 8.57 0.39
CA LEU A 97 -3.27 7.85 1.46
C LEU A 97 -3.73 8.31 2.84
N THR A 98 -3.91 9.62 3.02
CA THR A 98 -4.41 10.17 4.30
C THR A 98 -5.83 9.67 4.59
N ALA A 99 -6.74 9.77 3.62
CA ALA A 99 -8.12 9.34 3.77
C ALA A 99 -8.23 7.84 4.06
N MET A 100 -7.50 7.00 3.31
CA MET A 100 -7.46 5.56 3.54
C MET A 100 -6.89 5.22 4.92
N GLY A 101 -5.83 5.92 5.34
CA GLY A 101 -5.28 5.78 6.69
C GLY A 101 -6.28 6.17 7.78
N VAL A 102 -7.01 7.27 7.62
CA VAL A 102 -8.02 7.73 8.59
C VAL A 102 -9.17 6.73 8.70
N ILE A 103 -9.73 6.29 7.57
CA ILE A 103 -10.83 5.32 7.54
C ILE A 103 -10.36 4.00 8.16
N GLY A 104 -9.19 3.50 7.74
CA GLY A 104 -8.65 2.24 8.25
C GLY A 104 -8.31 2.29 9.73
N ALA A 105 -7.76 3.41 10.23
CA ALA A 105 -7.48 3.59 11.65
C ALA A 105 -8.76 3.71 12.49
N ALA A 106 -9.83 4.29 11.94
CA ALA A 106 -11.12 4.37 12.63
C ALA A 106 -11.78 2.99 12.75
N VAL A 107 -11.74 2.18 11.69
CA VAL A 107 -12.35 0.83 11.66
C VAL A 107 -11.47 -0.20 12.39
N LEU A 108 -10.14 -0.08 12.27
CA LEU A 108 -9.15 -0.97 12.87
C LEU A 108 -8.07 -0.17 13.61
N PRO A 109 -8.33 0.30 14.85
CA PRO A 109 -7.39 1.18 15.56
C PRO A 109 -6.04 0.55 15.86
N ARG A 110 -6.00 -0.77 16.09
CA ARG A 110 -4.77 -1.53 16.36
C ARG A 110 -4.18 -2.10 15.06
N SER A 111 -3.83 -1.22 14.12
CA SER A 111 -3.35 -1.59 12.79
C SER A 111 -2.21 -0.69 12.31
N GLY A 112 -1.68 -0.97 11.12
CA GLY A 112 -0.66 -0.15 10.46
C GLY A 112 -1.20 1.11 9.76
N PHE A 113 -2.52 1.35 9.72
CA PHE A 113 -3.12 2.45 8.94
C PHE A 113 -2.64 3.85 9.34
N TRP A 114 -2.20 4.02 10.59
CA TRP A 114 -1.58 5.26 11.07
C TRP A 114 -0.36 5.68 10.23
N LEU A 115 0.40 4.74 9.68
CA LEU A 115 1.55 5.04 8.80
C LEU A 115 1.12 5.73 7.51
N LEU A 116 -0.02 5.33 6.92
CA LEU A 116 -0.55 5.94 5.70
C LEU A 116 -0.98 7.38 5.92
N ILE A 117 -1.53 7.69 7.10
CA ILE A 117 -1.86 9.06 7.51
C ILE A 117 -0.59 9.91 7.50
N GLY A 118 0.46 9.44 8.18
CA GLY A 118 1.74 10.16 8.26
C GLY A 118 2.38 10.39 6.88
N GLN A 119 2.39 9.37 6.03
CA GLN A 119 2.96 9.46 4.67
C GLN A 119 2.15 10.39 3.78
N GLY A 120 0.81 10.29 3.80
CA GLY A 120 -0.08 11.15 3.02
C GLY A 120 -0.02 12.61 3.45
N ALA A 121 -0.06 12.88 4.76
CA ALA A 121 0.07 14.22 5.31
C ALA A 121 1.42 14.85 4.95
N ALA A 122 2.51 14.08 5.04
CA ALA A 122 3.85 14.56 4.66
C ALA A 122 3.92 14.94 3.17
N ALA A 123 3.36 14.11 2.27
CA ALA A 123 3.31 14.42 0.84
C ALA A 123 2.52 15.72 0.55
N LEU A 124 1.37 15.90 1.21
CA LEU A 124 0.58 17.12 1.11
C LEU A 124 1.33 18.36 1.63
N SER A 125 2.04 18.24 2.75
CA SER A 125 2.87 19.34 3.28
C SER A 125 3.95 19.76 2.29
N VAL A 126 4.61 18.82 1.62
CA VAL A 126 5.61 19.11 0.59
C VAL A 126 4.99 19.82 -0.61
N ALA A 127 3.86 19.30 -1.12
CA ALA A 127 3.16 19.91 -2.25
C ALA A 127 2.67 21.34 -1.96
N ARG A 128 2.15 21.59 -0.75
CA ARG A 128 1.71 22.94 -0.32
C ARG A 128 2.86 23.93 -0.26
N ARG A 129 4.03 23.52 0.23
CA ARG A 129 5.23 24.38 0.30
C ARG A 129 5.77 24.75 -1.08
N ALA A 130 5.65 23.84 -2.05
CA ALA A 130 6.09 24.08 -3.42
C ALA A 130 5.16 25.01 -4.23
N ARG A 131 3.94 25.28 -3.74
CA ARG A 131 2.97 26.21 -4.35
C ARG A 131 3.00 27.62 -3.76
N ARG A 132 3.76 27.82 -2.68
CA ARG A 132 3.98 29.13 -2.06
C ARG A 132 5.23 29.75 -2.66
#